data_AF-A0A4Q3QZX1-F1
#
_entry.id   AF-A0A4Q3QZX1-F1
#
_cell.length_a   1.000
_cell.length_b   1.000
_cell.length_c   1.000
_cell.angle_alpha   90.00
_cell.angle_beta   90.00
_cell.angle_gamma   90.00
#
_symmetry.space_group_name_H-M   'P 1'
#
loop_
_entity.id
_entity.type
_entity.pdbx_description
1 polymer ?
#
loop_
_entity_poly.entity_id
_entity_poly.type
_entity_poly.pdbx_seq_one_letter_code
_entity_poly.pdbx_strand_id
1 'polypeptide(L)' 'MEFICVLSVEGSLASYHVRRESENNYLAVLRTNNGQRDDIPAEVNLAKKNGDWQAQPWHEEIVRGLTHAIDTNK' A
#
# COMPACT_ATOMS: atom_id res chain seq x y z
N MET A 1 -1.90 -10.79 -9.15
CA MET A 1 -3.04 -9.94 -8.75
C MET A 1 -2.59 -8.50 -8.77
N GLU A 2 -3.44 -7.60 -9.26
CA GLU A 2 -3.17 -6.17 -9.34
C GLU A 2 -4.49 -5.40 -9.14
N PHE A 3 -4.46 -4.33 -8.35
CA PHE A 3 -5.65 -3.51 -8.05
C PHE A 3 -5.27 -2.10 -7.58
N ILE A 4 -6.26 -1.20 -7.54
CA ILE A 4 -6.09 0.16 -6.99
C ILE A 4 -6.68 0.21 -5.59
N CYS A 5 -5.88 0.66 -4.63
CA CYS A 5 -6.30 0.92 -3.26
C CYS A 5 -6.41 2.43 -3.04
N VAL A 6 -7.60 2.93 -2.71
CA VAL A 6 -7.83 4.34 -2.37
C VAL A 6 -8.00 4.45 -0.87
N LEU A 7 -7.18 5.29 -0.25
CA LEU A 7 -7.12 5.49 1.20
C LEU A 7 -7.31 6.97 1.52
N SER A 8 -7.99 7.27 2.62
CA SER A 8 -7.88 8.59 3.25
C SER A 8 -6.65 8.56 4.16
N VAL A 9 -5.75 9.52 4.00
CA VAL A 9 -4.53 9.67 4.82
C VAL A 9 -4.41 11.14 5.20
N GLU A 10 -4.48 11.42 6.50
CA GLU A 10 -4.44 12.78 7.07
C GLU A 10 -5.45 13.74 6.41
N GLY A 11 -6.66 13.25 6.14
CA GLY A 11 -7.74 14.05 5.53
C GLY A 11 -7.63 14.27 4.03
N SER A 12 -6.65 13.66 3.36
CA SER A 12 -6.46 13.71 1.91
C SER A 12 -6.50 12.31 1.29
N LEU A 13 -7.05 12.20 0.07
CA LEU A 13 -7.09 10.91 -0.64
C LEU A 13 -5.72 10.56 -1.24
N ALA A 14 -5.25 9.35 -0.96
CA ALA A 14 -4.10 8.73 -1.59
C ALA A 14 -4.57 7.50 -2.38
N SER A 15 -4.09 7.35 -3.62
CA SER A 15 -4.39 6.18 -4.46
C SER A 15 -3.12 5.40 -4.72
N TYR A 16 -3.06 4.16 -4.26
CA TYR A 16 -1.95 3.24 -4.51
C TYR A 16 -2.33 2.24 -5.58
N HIS A 17 -1.43 2.02 -6.52
CA HIS A 17 -1.46 0.86 -7.40
C HIS A 17 -0.74 -0.29 -6.71
N VAL A 18 -1.47 -1.35 -6.36
CA VAL A 18 -0.95 -2.49 -5.62
C VAL A 18 -0.78 -3.67 -6.57
N ARG A 19 0.44 -4.19 -6.66
CA ARG A 19 0.81 -5.33 -7.49
C ARG A 19 1.42 -6.43 -6.64
N ARG A 20 0.98 -7.67 -6.87
CA ARG A 20 1.59 -8.86 -6.25
C ARG A 20 2.87 -9.23 -7.02
N GLU A 21 4.01 -9.21 -6.34
CA GLU A 21 5.32 -9.58 -6.89
C GLU A 21 5.60 -11.08 -6.71
N SER A 22 5.17 -11.65 -5.58
CA SER A 22 5.33 -13.07 -5.27
C SER A 22 4.17 -13.58 -4.42
N GLU A 23 4.23 -14.83 -3.95
CA GLU A 23 3.17 -15.40 -3.13
C GLU A 23 2.83 -14.52 -1.91
N ASN A 24 3.84 -13.95 -1.26
CA ASN A 24 3.69 -13.17 -0.02
C ASN A 24 4.23 -11.74 -0.12
N ASN A 25 4.73 -11.30 -1.29
CA ASN A 25 5.26 -9.97 -1.49
C ASN A 25 4.39 -9.15 -2.43
N TYR A 26 4.17 -7.89 -2.06
CA TYR A 26 3.37 -6.91 -2.78
C TYR A 26 4.13 -5.59 -2.84
N LEU A 27 3.99 -4.91 -3.96
CA LEU A 27 4.49 -3.57 -4.19
C LEU A 27 3.31 -2.62 -4.33
N ALA A 28 3.27 -1.57 -3.53
CA ALA A 28 2.27 -0.51 -3.63
C ALA A 28 2.95 0.79 -4.08
N VAL A 29 2.57 1.30 -5.25
CA VAL A 29 3.12 2.54 -5.81
C VAL A 29 2.05 3.62 -5.81
N LEU A 30 2.35 4.76 -5.21
CA LEU A 30 1.47 5.91 -5.17
C LEU A 30 1.22 6.42 -6.60
N ARG A 31 -0.05 6.58 -6.95
CA ARG A 31 -0.48 7.19 -8.21
C ARG A 31 -0.46 8.72 -8.05
N THR A 32 0.31 9.39 -8.89
CA THR A 32 0.52 10.84 -8.86
C THR A 32 -0.55 11.66 -9.58
N ASN A 33 -1.74 11.08 -9.83
CA ASN A 33 -2.79 11.74 -10.62
C ASN A 33 -3.24 13.11 -10.07
N ASN A 34 -2.96 13.43 -8.79
CA ASN A 34 -3.27 14.72 -8.16
C ASN A 34 -2.05 15.43 -7.56
N GLY A 35 -0.81 15.10 -7.97
CA GLY A 35 0.42 15.70 -7.47
C GLY A 35 1.31 14.73 -6.67
N GLN A 36 2.58 15.08 -6.53
CA GLN A 36 3.49 14.42 -5.59
C GLN A 36 3.15 14.92 -4.17
N ARG A 37 3.04 13.98 -3.24
CA ARG A 37 2.85 14.24 -1.81
C ARG A 37 4.13 13.83 -1.10
N ASP A 38 4.88 14.80 -0.58
CA ASP A 38 6.14 14.55 0.11
C ASP A 38 5.93 14.00 1.53
N ASP A 39 4.70 14.08 2.04
CA ASP A 39 4.28 13.63 3.37
C ASP A 39 3.98 12.13 3.44
N ILE A 40 3.79 11.46 2.30
CA ILE A 40 3.49 10.01 2.25
C ILE A 40 4.49 9.26 1.35
N PRO A 41 4.74 7.98 1.63
CA PRO A 41 5.64 7.18 0.82
C PRO A 41 5.13 6.97 -0.61
N ALA A 42 5.95 7.31 -1.60
CA ALA A 42 5.66 7.07 -3.02
C ALA A 42 5.63 5.57 -3.37
N GLU A 43 6.35 4.75 -2.61
CA GLU A 43 6.39 3.30 -2.78
C GLU A 43 6.38 2.64 -1.40
N VAL A 44 5.62 1.57 -1.25
CA VAL A 44 5.57 0.72 -0.05
C VAL A 44 5.72 -0.73 -0.47
N ASN A 45 6.80 -1.36 -0.01
CA ASN A 45 7.05 -2.79 -0.15
C ASN A 45 6.40 -3.52 1.02
N LEU A 46 5.53 -4.48 0.74
CA LEU A 46 4.77 -5.26 1.73
C LEU A 46 5.14 -6.74 1.60
N ALA A 47 5.49 -7.37 2.72
CA ALA A 47 5.81 -8.80 2.77
C ALA A 47 5.08 -9.46 3.93
N LYS A 48 4.41 -10.58 3.68
CA LYS A 48 3.80 -11.40 4.75
C LYS A 48 4.81 -12.45 5.22
N LYS A 49 5.28 -12.36 6.45
CA LYS A 49 6.24 -13.30 7.06
C LYS A 49 5.66 -13.85 8.36
N ASN A 50 5.59 -15.18 8.48
CA ASN A 50 5.06 -15.87 9.67
C ASN A 50 3.64 -15.43 10.09
N GLY A 51 2.81 -15.01 9.14
CA GLY A 51 1.46 -14.51 9.40
C GLY A 51 1.36 -13.00 9.60
N ASP A 52 2.47 -12.33 9.89
CA ASP A 52 2.53 -10.89 10.12
C ASP A 52 2.93 -10.11 8.86
N TRP A 53 2.39 -8.90 8.73
CA TRP A 53 2.74 -7.98 7.66
C TRP A 53 3.96 -7.14 8.04
N GLN A 54 4.99 -7.17 7.20
CA GLN A 54 6.12 -6.25 7.25
C GLN A 54 6.00 -5.27 6.10
N ALA A 55 6.29 -4.00 6.34
CA ALA A 55 6.25 -2.96 5.32
C ALA A 55 7.47 -2.04 5.39
N GLN A 56 7.94 -1.59 4.23
CA GLN A 56 9.01 -0.59 4.11
C GLN A 56 8.69 0.43 3.00
N PRO A 57 8.68 1.74 3.31
CA PRO A 57 8.77 2.33 4.65
C PRO A 57 7.50 2.04 5.48
N TRP A 58 7.63 2.09 6.81
CA TRP A 58 6.49 1.89 7.69
C TRP A 58 5.73 3.20 7.88
N HIS A 59 4.49 3.23 7.38
CA HIS A 59 3.54 4.31 7.62
C HIS A 59 2.22 3.70 8.07
N GLU A 60 1.88 3.81 9.35
CA GLU A 60 0.83 3.00 10.00
C GLU A 60 -0.51 3.02 9.25
N GLU A 61 -1.05 4.20 8.95
CA GLU A 61 -2.35 4.34 8.29
C GLU A 61 -2.37 3.69 6.88
N ILE A 62 -1.32 3.96 6.09
CA ILE A 62 -1.17 3.42 4.73
C ILE A 62 -0.97 1.91 4.77
N VAL A 63 -0.07 1.41 5.60
CA VAL A 63 0.23 -0.01 5.72
C VAL A 63 -1.01 -0.78 6.17
N ARG A 64 -1.75 -0.27 7.15
CA ARG A 64 -3.00 -0.89 7.62
C ARG A 64 -4.06 -0.92 6.52
N GLY A 65 -4.21 0.17 5.76
CA GLY A 65 -5.13 0.23 4.64
C GLY A 65 -4.78 -0.75 3.52
N LEU A 66 -3.51 -0.78 3.11
CA LEU A 66 -3.01 -1.66 2.05
C LEU A 66 -3.14 -3.14 2.42
N THR A 67 -2.74 -3.52 3.63
CA THR A 67 -2.80 -4.92 4.10
C THR A 67 -4.24 -5.42 4.18
N HIS A 68 -5.16 -4.60 4.69
CA HIS A 68 -6.59 -4.92 4.70
C HIS A 68 -7.15 -5.10 3.28
N ALA A 69 -6.80 -4.19 2.36
CA ALA A 69 -7.23 -4.29 0.97
C ALA A 69 -6.67 -5.55 0.29
N ILE A 70 -5.41 -5.89 0.53
CA ILE A 70 -4.79 -7.13 0.01
C ILE A 70 -5.52 -8.35 0.56
N ASP A 71 -5.76 -8.43 1.88
CA ASP A 71 -6.42 -9.58 2.49
C ASP A 71 -7.89 -9.75 2.01
N THR A 72 -8.57 -8.65 1.64
CA THR A 72 -9.94 -8.67 1.08
C THR A 72 -9.98 -9.11 -0.39
N ASN A 73 -8.89 -8.90 -1.12
CA ASN A 73 -8.78 -9.14 -2.55
C ASN A 73 -8.19 -10.52 -2.91
N LYS A 74 -7.81 -11.34 -1.92
CA LYS A 74 -7.16 -12.64 -2.13
C LYS A 74 -7.92 -13.64 -2.98
#